data_AF-A0A951JB34-F1
#
_entry.id   AF-A0A951JB34-F1
#
_cell.length_a   1.000
_cell.length_b   1.000
_cell.length_c   1.000
_cell.angle_alpha   90.00
_cell.angle_beta   90.00
_cell.angle_gamma   90.00
#
_symmetry.space_group_name_H-M   'P 1'
#
loop_
_entity.id
_entity.type
_entity.pdbx_description
1 polymer ?
#
loop_
_entity_poly.entity_id
_entity_poly.type
_entity_poly.pdbx_seq_one_letter_code
_entity_poly.pdbx_strand_id
1 'polypeptide(L)'
;MKTKDFYAVLIPLINSILTGKQSIDYSRPDIPVSPDFIASRRFRLPDSFNKYVLQCIDAYLSTLNKNQLENLTKLFLENRRLLSIAVLIRDGNCCVQQSYAFYNDELTLILLDFLDQKNIDHTLHLTLYLYLENLLYVDVIKDFISFESYQRILLFNSRVRTKEEVFF
;
A
#
# COMPACT_ATOMS: atom_id res chain seq x y z
N MET A 1 -5.24 -11.88 17.19
CA MET A 1 -3.82 -11.85 16.75
C MET A 1 -3.27 -10.48 17.16
N LYS A 2 -2.15 -10.39 17.89
CA LYS A 2 -1.56 -9.08 18.21
C LYS A 2 -1.00 -8.47 16.92
N THR A 3 -1.46 -7.27 16.59
CA THR A 3 -0.96 -6.47 15.49
C THR A 3 0.53 -6.21 15.69
N LYS A 4 1.36 -6.40 14.65
CA LYS A 4 2.80 -6.13 14.76
C LYS A 4 3.06 -4.64 14.60
N ASP A 5 3.93 -4.07 15.44
CA ASP A 5 4.13 -2.61 15.52
C ASP A 5 4.66 -2.00 14.22
N PHE A 6 5.41 -2.75 13.42
CA PHE A 6 5.97 -2.22 12.16
C PHE A 6 4.89 -1.91 11.11
N TYR A 7 3.66 -2.42 11.22
CA TYR A 7 2.55 -2.02 10.33
C TYR A 7 2.14 -0.56 10.52
N ALA A 8 2.46 0.05 11.67
CA ALA A 8 2.21 1.47 11.92
C ALA A 8 2.92 2.38 10.90
N VAL A 9 3.96 1.88 10.22
CA VAL A 9 4.62 2.60 9.13
C VAL A 9 3.64 2.98 8.02
N LEU A 10 2.56 2.21 7.79
CA LEU A 10 1.59 2.51 6.74
C LEU A 10 0.59 3.62 7.11
N ILE A 11 0.44 3.96 8.39
CA ILE A 11 -0.60 4.91 8.83
C ILE A 11 -0.47 6.26 8.11
N PRO A 12 0.73 6.88 8.02
CA PRO A 12 0.89 8.13 7.28
C PRO A 12 0.54 8.03 5.79
N LEU A 13 0.81 6.88 5.15
CA LEU A 13 0.45 6.65 3.76
C LEU A 13 -1.07 6.50 3.58
N ILE A 14 -1.72 5.71 4.46
CA ILE A 14 -3.19 5.56 4.46
C ILE A 14 -3.85 6.93 4.66
N ASN A 15 -3.36 7.73 5.61
CA ASN A 15 -3.86 9.08 5.84
C ASN A 15 -3.67 9.97 4.61
N SER A 16 -2.51 9.89 3.96
CA SER A 16 -2.21 10.69 2.77
C SER A 16 -3.13 10.36 1.62
N ILE A 17 -3.40 9.06 1.40
CA ILE A 17 -4.35 8.60 0.38
C ILE A 17 -5.77 9.07 0.71
N LEU A 18 -6.23 8.93 1.95
CA LEU A 18 -7.62 9.26 2.27
C LEU A 18 -7.86 10.78 2.38
N THR A 19 -6.91 11.52 2.94
CA THR A 19 -7.13 12.89 3.42
C THR A 19 -6.20 13.93 2.78
N GLY A 20 -5.21 13.50 1.99
CA GLY A 20 -4.17 14.36 1.45
C GLY A 20 -3.13 14.80 2.50
N LYS A 21 -3.20 14.29 3.73
CA LYS A 21 -2.30 14.64 4.84
C LYS A 21 -1.75 13.39 5.50
N GLN A 22 -0.50 13.44 5.97
CA GLN A 22 0.11 12.32 6.68
C GLN A 22 -0.45 12.11 8.10
N SER A 23 -1.07 13.13 8.69
CA SER A 23 -1.70 13.06 10.01
C SER A 23 -3.18 13.46 9.94
N ILE A 24 -3.97 12.86 10.82
CA ILE A 24 -5.38 13.18 11.00
C ILE A 24 -5.64 13.68 12.41
N ASP A 25 -6.71 14.45 12.55
CA ASP A 25 -7.21 14.94 13.83
C ASP A 25 -8.16 13.89 14.44
N TYR A 26 -7.65 13.13 15.41
CA TYR A 26 -8.40 12.07 16.11
C TYR A 26 -9.48 12.61 17.05
N SER A 27 -9.58 13.92 17.26
CA SER A 27 -10.63 14.51 18.09
C SER A 27 -11.98 14.61 17.37
N ARG A 28 -12.00 14.39 16.05
CA ARG A 28 -13.20 14.50 15.23
C ARG A 28 -13.93 13.16 15.12
N PRO A 29 -15.27 13.16 15.17
CA PRO A 29 -16.06 11.94 14.98
C PRO A 29 -16.01 11.43 13.54
N ASP A 30 -15.79 12.34 12.59
CA ASP A 30 -15.72 12.06 11.15
C ASP A 30 -14.41 12.60 10.57
N ILE A 31 -13.81 11.81 9.69
CA ILE A 31 -12.54 12.12 9.03
C ILE A 31 -12.85 12.66 7.63
N PRO A 32 -12.48 13.92 7.34
CA PRO A 32 -12.70 14.49 6.01
C PRO A 32 -11.81 13.80 4.98
N VAL A 33 -12.39 13.48 3.84
CA VAL A 33 -11.71 12.85 2.71
C VAL A 33 -11.26 13.92 1.73
N SER A 34 -10.10 13.73 1.09
CA SER A 34 -9.62 14.68 0.10
C SER A 34 -10.49 14.67 -1.16
N PRO A 35 -10.76 15.84 -1.77
CA PRO A 35 -11.42 15.90 -3.07
C PRO A 35 -10.69 15.09 -4.15
N ASP A 36 -9.35 15.06 -4.10
CA ASP A 36 -8.52 14.30 -5.04
C ASP A 36 -8.75 12.80 -4.92
N PHE A 37 -8.87 12.27 -3.70
CA PHE A 37 -9.22 10.87 -3.49
C PHE A 37 -10.60 10.54 -4.05
N ILE A 38 -11.59 11.39 -3.78
CA ILE A 38 -12.97 11.22 -4.29
C ILE A 38 -12.98 11.25 -5.82
N ALA A 39 -12.28 12.20 -6.43
CA ALA A 39 -12.14 12.28 -7.88
C ALA A 39 -11.45 11.03 -8.44
N SER A 40 -10.38 10.56 -7.80
CA SER A 40 -9.62 9.39 -8.25
C SER A 40 -10.47 8.11 -8.33
N ARG A 41 -11.48 7.98 -7.46
CA ARG A 41 -12.43 6.85 -7.47
C ARG A 41 -13.41 6.90 -8.63
N ARG A 42 -13.82 8.11 -9.06
CA ARG A 42 -14.83 8.32 -10.12
C ARG A 42 -14.26 8.11 -11.53
N PHE A 43 -12.99 8.45 -11.73
CA PHE A 43 -12.34 8.43 -13.04
C PHE A 43 -11.45 7.21 -13.29
N ARG A 44 -11.69 6.11 -12.57
CA ARG A 44 -10.92 4.88 -12.77
C ARG A 44 -11.32 4.22 -14.09
N LEU A 45 -10.37 4.11 -15.02
CA LEU A 45 -10.53 3.24 -16.18
C LEU A 45 -10.46 1.78 -15.72
N PRO A 46 -11.33 0.89 -16.23
CA PRO A 46 -11.17 -0.56 -16.07
C PRO A 46 -9.73 -0.96 -16.45
N ASP A 47 -9.13 -1.86 -15.68
CA ASP A 47 -7.79 -2.41 -15.93
C ASP A 47 -6.61 -1.44 -15.82
N SER A 48 -6.79 -0.30 -15.14
CA SER A 48 -5.71 0.66 -14.86
C SER A 48 -5.46 0.87 -13.36
N PHE A 49 -4.19 1.11 -13.02
CA PHE A 49 -3.79 1.54 -11.68
C PHE A 49 -4.26 2.97 -11.40
N ASN A 50 -4.77 3.21 -10.19
CA ASN A 50 -5.17 4.54 -9.76
C ASN A 50 -3.93 5.44 -9.58
N LYS A 51 -3.79 6.42 -10.48
CA LYS A 51 -2.65 7.35 -10.52
C LYS A 51 -2.47 8.14 -9.23
N TYR A 52 -3.56 8.56 -8.59
CA TYR A 52 -3.51 9.33 -7.35
C TYR A 52 -2.89 8.49 -6.23
N VAL A 53 -3.31 7.23 -6.08
CA VAL A 53 -2.73 6.31 -5.09
C VAL A 53 -1.24 6.09 -5.34
N LEU A 54 -0.84 5.88 -6.60
CA LEU A 54 0.58 5.71 -6.96
C LEU A 54 1.40 6.96 -6.64
N GLN A 55 0.87 8.16 -6.88
CA GLN A 55 1.53 9.42 -6.52
C GLN A 55 1.69 9.58 -5.00
N CYS A 56 0.67 9.21 -4.21
CA CYS A 56 0.78 9.20 -2.76
C CYS A 56 1.85 8.21 -2.27
N ILE A 57 1.97 7.04 -2.91
CA ILE A 57 3.00 6.04 -2.59
C ILE A 57 4.39 6.59 -2.90
N ASP A 58 4.61 7.13 -4.10
CA ASP A 58 5.89 7.72 -4.52
C ASP A 58 6.35 8.83 -3.56
N ALA A 59 5.45 9.79 -3.28
CA ALA A 59 5.71 10.86 -2.33
C ALA A 59 6.03 10.32 -0.93
N TYR A 60 5.29 9.33 -0.44
CA TYR A 60 5.53 8.73 0.87
C TYR A 60 6.89 8.02 0.95
N LEU A 61 7.24 7.19 -0.04
CA LEU A 61 8.50 6.45 -0.07
C LEU A 61 9.72 7.39 -0.07
N SER A 62 9.62 8.54 -0.74
CA SER A 62 10.68 9.56 -0.74
C SER A 62 10.95 10.24 0.62
N THR A 63 10.02 10.10 1.57
CA THR A 63 10.10 10.75 2.90
C THR A 63 10.57 9.83 4.02
N LEU A 64 10.84 8.56 3.73
CA LEU A 64 11.12 7.56 4.77
C LEU A 64 12.53 7.69 5.32
N ASN A 65 12.62 7.72 6.65
CA ASN A 65 13.88 7.54 7.34
C ASN A 65 14.27 6.04 7.42
N LYS A 66 15.49 5.76 7.85
CA LYS A 66 16.04 4.40 7.94
C LYS A 66 15.15 3.44 8.74
N ASN A 67 14.65 3.85 9.91
CA ASN A 67 13.78 3.00 10.73
C ASN A 67 12.46 2.69 10.04
N GLN A 68 11.90 3.66 9.31
CA GLN A 68 10.68 3.46 8.52
C GLN A 68 10.92 2.53 7.32
N LEU A 69 12.06 2.65 6.65
CA LEU A 69 12.46 1.75 5.57
C LEU A 69 12.61 0.30 6.05
N GLU A 70 13.24 0.10 7.20
CA GLU A 70 13.37 -1.23 7.81
C GLU A 70 12.00 -1.84 8.15
N ASN A 71 11.10 -1.03 8.70
CA ASN A 71 9.73 -1.47 9.02
C ASN A 71 8.92 -1.80 7.77
N LEU A 72 9.06 -1.00 6.71
CA LEU A 72 8.41 -1.26 5.44
C LEU A 72 8.99 -2.52 4.75
N THR A 73 10.30 -2.74 4.87
CA THR A 73 10.96 -3.96 4.37
C THR A 73 10.43 -5.21 5.08
N LYS A 74 10.24 -5.16 6.41
CA LYS A 74 9.58 -6.25 7.16
C LYS A 74 8.17 -6.52 6.64
N LEU A 75 7.41 -5.46 6.32
CA LEU A 75 6.09 -5.59 5.73
C LEU A 75 6.14 -6.29 4.35
N PHE A 76 7.08 -5.91 3.48
CA PHE A 76 7.27 -6.57 2.18
C PHE A 76 7.65 -8.04 2.32
N LEU A 77 8.52 -8.39 3.28
CA LEU A 77 8.90 -9.77 3.55
C LEU A 77 7.73 -10.61 4.05
N GLU A 78 6.87 -10.06 4.92
CA GLU A 78 5.66 -10.77 5.35
C GLU A 78 4.64 -10.94 4.23
N ASN A 79 4.57 -9.97 3.33
CA ASN A 79 3.66 -9.98 2.19
C ASN A 79 4.38 -10.35 0.89
N ARG A 80 5.38 -11.24 0.96
CA ARG A 80 6.24 -11.60 -0.17
C ARG A 80 5.48 -12.06 -1.42
N ARG A 81 4.29 -12.64 -1.24
CA ARG A 81 3.41 -13.02 -2.37
C ARG A 81 3.00 -11.81 -3.20
N LEU A 82 2.64 -10.70 -2.56
CA LEU A 82 2.34 -9.44 -3.27
C LEU A 82 3.55 -8.91 -4.00
N LEU A 83 4.73 -8.99 -3.38
CA LEU A 83 5.99 -8.60 -3.99
C LEU A 83 6.28 -9.44 -5.26
N SER A 84 6.06 -10.76 -5.21
CA SER A 84 6.18 -11.63 -6.39
C SER A 84 5.17 -11.29 -7.49
N ILE A 85 3.92 -10.99 -7.12
CA ILE A 85 2.89 -10.58 -8.09
C ILE A 85 3.27 -9.24 -8.75
N ALA A 86 3.80 -8.29 -7.98
CA ALA A 86 4.27 -7.02 -8.51
C ALA A 86 5.39 -7.21 -9.55
N VAL A 87 6.32 -8.14 -9.34
CA VAL A 87 7.34 -8.52 -10.34
C VAL A 87 6.69 -9.07 -11.61
N LEU A 88 5.75 -10.02 -11.48
CA LEU A 88 5.07 -10.61 -12.64
C LEU A 88 4.32 -9.55 -13.47
N ILE A 89 3.66 -8.60 -12.81
CA ILE A 89 2.98 -7.47 -13.45
C ILE A 89 4.00 -6.58 -14.16
N ARG A 90 5.09 -6.21 -13.49
CA ARG A 90 6.15 -5.35 -14.04
C ARG A 90 6.74 -5.96 -15.32
N ASP A 91 6.95 -7.27 -15.33
CA ASP A 91 7.56 -7.98 -16.46
C ASP A 91 6.56 -8.34 -17.57
N GLY A 92 5.28 -7.97 -17.43
CA GLY A 92 4.22 -8.30 -18.39
C GLY A 92 3.89 -9.80 -18.45
N ASN A 93 4.33 -10.56 -17.46
CA ASN A 93 4.29 -12.01 -17.41
C ASN A 93 3.04 -12.49 -16.63
N CYS A 94 1.85 -12.23 -17.18
CA CYS A 94 0.57 -12.58 -16.54
C CYS A 94 0.26 -14.10 -16.52
N CYS A 95 1.04 -14.93 -17.23
CA CYS A 95 0.68 -16.33 -17.51
C CYS A 95 1.60 -17.38 -16.89
N VAL A 96 2.52 -16.98 -16.01
CA VAL A 96 3.61 -17.89 -15.67
C VAL A 96 3.31 -18.62 -14.36
N GLN A 97 3.01 -19.92 -14.48
CA GLN A 97 3.06 -20.92 -13.40
C GLN A 97 4.48 -21.11 -12.82
N GLN A 98 5.37 -20.12 -12.94
CA GLN A 98 6.73 -20.20 -12.41
C GLN A 98 6.65 -20.14 -10.90
N SER A 99 7.34 -21.07 -10.26
CA SER A 99 7.32 -21.20 -8.82
C SER A 99 7.88 -19.93 -8.18
N TYR A 100 7.34 -19.57 -7.01
CA TYR A 100 7.83 -18.49 -6.14
C TYR A 100 9.34 -18.56 -5.87
N ALA A 101 9.99 -19.72 -6.09
CA ALA A 101 11.42 -19.90 -5.95
C ALA A 101 12.23 -19.06 -6.96
N PHE A 102 11.70 -18.85 -8.17
CA PHE A 102 12.45 -18.32 -9.31
C PHE A 102 12.96 -16.88 -9.12
N TYR A 103 12.21 -16.03 -8.41
CA TYR A 103 12.55 -14.61 -8.22
C TYR A 103 13.22 -14.32 -6.86
N ASN A 104 13.69 -15.34 -6.11
CA ASN A 104 14.19 -15.13 -4.74
C ASN A 104 15.35 -14.14 -4.66
N ASP A 105 16.32 -14.30 -5.55
CA ASP A 105 17.54 -13.49 -5.56
C ASP A 105 17.25 -12.06 -6.00
N GLU A 106 16.41 -11.89 -7.02
CA GLU A 106 15.97 -10.58 -7.49
C GLU A 106 15.20 -9.81 -6.40
N LEU A 107 14.24 -10.47 -5.74
CA LEU A 107 13.51 -9.85 -4.64
C LEU A 107 14.43 -9.44 -3.49
N THR A 108 15.46 -10.24 -3.22
CA THR A 108 16.47 -9.91 -2.21
C THR A 108 17.25 -8.65 -2.61
N LEU A 109 17.68 -8.56 -3.88
CA LEU A 109 18.39 -7.39 -4.39
C LEU A 109 17.54 -6.12 -4.32
N ILE A 110 16.28 -6.18 -4.75
CA ILE A 110 15.34 -5.04 -4.69
C ILE A 110 15.21 -4.52 -3.25
N LEU A 111 15.07 -5.41 -2.27
CA LEU A 111 14.93 -5.03 -0.87
C LEU A 111 16.24 -4.49 -0.28
N LEU A 112 17.39 -5.05 -0.66
CA LEU A 112 18.70 -4.53 -0.22
C LEU A 112 18.98 -3.13 -0.79
N ASP A 113 18.71 -2.91 -2.07
CA ASP A 113 18.87 -1.59 -2.70
C ASP A 113 17.94 -0.54 -2.08
N PHE A 114 16.72 -0.96 -1.69
CA PHE A 114 15.78 -0.09 -0.98
C PHE A 114 16.26 0.27 0.44
N LEU A 115 16.84 -0.68 1.17
CA LEU A 115 17.44 -0.43 2.49
C LEU A 115 18.66 0.51 2.40
N ASP A 116 19.45 0.38 1.33
CA ASP A 116 20.60 1.24 1.05
C ASP A 116 20.21 2.62 0.48
N GLN A 117 18.91 2.91 0.32
CA GLN A 117 18.37 4.15 -0.27
C GLN A 117 18.93 4.47 -1.66
N LYS A 118 19.40 3.45 -2.39
CA LYS A 118 20.02 3.64 -3.70
C LYS A 118 18.99 3.95 -4.78
N ASN A 119 17.83 3.29 -4.71
CA ASN A 119 16.72 3.47 -5.64
C ASN A 119 15.41 2.92 -5.05
N ILE A 120 14.27 3.48 -5.45
CA ILE A 120 12.95 2.94 -5.12
C ILE A 120 12.44 2.20 -6.35
N ASP A 121 12.56 0.87 -6.34
CA ASP A 121 12.13 0.04 -7.45
C ASP A 121 10.61 0.15 -7.70
N HIS A 122 10.21 0.11 -8.97
CA HIS A 122 8.80 0.14 -9.37
C HIS A 122 7.99 -1.02 -8.76
N THR A 123 8.63 -2.17 -8.53
CA THR A 123 8.06 -3.33 -7.85
C THR A 123 7.56 -2.99 -6.45
N LEU A 124 8.26 -2.13 -5.71
CA LEU A 124 7.87 -1.73 -4.36
C LEU A 124 6.65 -0.81 -4.39
N HIS A 125 6.57 0.07 -5.38
CA HIS A 125 5.38 0.90 -5.63
C HIS A 125 4.16 0.03 -5.90
N LEU A 126 4.28 -0.91 -6.84
CA LEU A 126 3.21 -1.84 -7.19
C LEU A 126 2.81 -2.71 -5.99
N THR A 127 3.78 -3.15 -5.19
CA THR A 127 3.49 -3.96 -3.99
C THR A 127 2.64 -3.19 -2.98
N LEU A 128 2.97 -1.92 -2.72
CA LEU A 128 2.16 -1.08 -1.84
C LEU A 128 0.80 -0.75 -2.44
N TYR A 129 0.75 -0.51 -3.75
CA TYR A 129 -0.50 -0.29 -4.45
C TYR A 129 -1.44 -1.49 -4.26
N LEU A 130 -0.98 -2.70 -4.55
CA LEU A 130 -1.77 -3.92 -4.39
C LEU A 130 -2.17 -4.14 -2.93
N TYR A 131 -1.28 -3.83 -1.98
CA TYR A 131 -1.58 -3.94 -0.57
C TYR A 131 -2.69 -2.99 -0.11
N LEU A 132 -2.74 -1.77 -0.66
CA LEU A 132 -3.63 -0.68 -0.25
C LEU A 132 -4.80 -0.43 -1.22
N GLU A 133 -4.95 -1.23 -2.26
CA GLU A 133 -6.01 -1.05 -3.26
C GLU A 133 -7.41 -1.08 -2.61
N ASN A 134 -7.54 -1.82 -1.51
CA ASN A 134 -8.77 -1.91 -0.73
C ASN A 134 -9.31 -0.54 -0.27
N LEU A 135 -8.45 0.48 -0.15
CA LEU A 135 -8.86 1.84 0.22
C LEU A 135 -9.85 2.44 -0.78
N LEU A 136 -9.76 2.08 -2.07
CA LEU A 136 -10.65 2.58 -3.12
C LEU A 136 -12.11 2.15 -2.95
N TYR A 137 -12.37 1.13 -2.12
CA TYR A 137 -13.70 0.59 -1.86
C TYR A 137 -14.28 1.03 -0.52
N VAL A 138 -13.59 1.92 0.20
CA VAL A 138 -14.08 2.47 1.47
C VAL A 138 -15.35 3.28 1.24
N ASP A 139 -16.32 3.11 2.13
CA ASP A 139 -17.56 3.88 2.10
C ASP A 139 -17.29 5.33 2.51
N VAL A 140 -17.66 6.27 1.63
CA VAL A 140 -17.47 7.71 1.82
C VAL A 140 -18.83 8.37 1.71
N ILE A 141 -19.29 8.96 2.82
CA ILE A 141 -20.60 9.59 2.92
C ILE A 141 -20.40 11.10 3.00
N LYS A 142 -20.90 11.84 2.00
CA LYS A 142 -20.80 13.31 1.93
C LYS A 142 -19.38 13.83 2.17
N ASP A 143 -18.39 13.17 1.59
CA ASP A 143 -16.95 13.51 1.68
C ASP A 143 -16.29 13.19 3.04
N PHE A 144 -16.92 12.34 3.86
CA PHE A 144 -16.38 11.89 5.15
C PHE A 144 -16.32 10.36 5.27
N ILE A 145 -15.41 9.90 6.12
CA ILE A 145 -15.34 8.52 6.64
C ILE A 145 -15.58 8.60 8.15
N SER A 146 -16.47 7.77 8.69
CA SER A 146 -16.67 7.70 10.14
C SER A 146 -15.41 7.19 10.83
N PHE A 147 -15.17 7.64 12.06
CA PHE A 147 -14.00 7.19 12.82
C PHE A 147 -13.95 5.66 12.98
N GLU A 148 -15.10 5.02 13.17
CA GLU A 148 -15.21 3.56 13.24
C GLU A 148 -14.74 2.88 11.93
N SER A 149 -15.19 3.38 10.78
CA SER A 149 -14.77 2.86 9.48
C SER A 149 -13.26 3.04 9.28
N TYR A 150 -12.71 4.18 9.70
CA TYR A 150 -11.27 4.40 9.65
C TYR A 150 -10.49 3.43 10.56
N GLN A 151 -10.95 3.16 11.78
CA GLN A 151 -10.32 2.16 12.63
C GLN A 151 -10.34 0.76 11.99
N ARG A 152 -11.44 0.39 11.32
CA ARG A 152 -11.52 -0.86 10.56
C ARG A 152 -10.51 -0.90 9.41
N ILE A 153 -10.30 0.22 8.71
CA ILE A 153 -9.26 0.35 7.66
C ILE A 153 -7.87 0.07 8.25
N LEU A 154 -7.53 0.69 9.39
CA LEU A 154 -6.23 0.48 10.03
C LEU A 154 -6.06 -0.97 10.49
N LEU A 155 -7.10 -1.57 11.06
CA LEU A 155 -7.08 -2.97 11.48
C LEU A 155 -6.89 -3.91 10.27
N PHE A 156 -7.59 -3.64 9.17
CA PHE A 156 -7.48 -4.43 7.95
C PHE A 156 -6.08 -4.33 7.33
N ASN A 157 -5.43 -3.17 7.41
CA ASN A 157 -4.11 -2.90 6.83
C ASN A 157 -2.93 -3.21 7.76
N SER A 158 -3.19 -3.82 8.92
CA SER A 158 -2.15 -4.12 9.92
C SER A 158 -1.95 -5.63 10.13
N ARG A 159 -2.14 -6.39 9.05
CA ARG A 159 -2.03 -7.85 9.02
C ARG A 159 -1.49 -8.33 7.68
N VAL A 160 -0.93 -9.54 7.67
CA VAL A 160 -0.54 -10.24 6.44
C VAL A 160 -1.76 -10.51 5.57
N ARG A 161 -1.65 -10.29 4.25
CA ARG A 161 -2.71 -10.61 3.29
C ARG A 161 -2.85 -12.10 3.10
N THR A 162 -4.09 -12.60 3.15
CA THR A 162 -4.38 -13.99 2.78
C THR A 162 -4.36 -14.16 1.25
N LYS A 163 -4.44 -15.39 0.74
CA LYS A 163 -4.46 -15.59 -0.72
C LYS A 163 -5.73 -14.98 -1.33
N GLU A 164 -6.85 -15.15 -0.65
CA GLU A 164 -8.16 -14.71 -1.10
C GLU A 164 -8.19 -13.18 -1.25
N GLU A 165 -7.61 -12.45 -0.30
CA GLU A 165 -7.54 -10.97 -0.30
C GLU A 165 -6.59 -10.38 -1.36
N VAL A 166 -5.78 -11.22 -2.01
CA VAL A 166 -4.86 -10.80 -3.07
C VAL A 166 -5.49 -11.00 -4.46
N PHE A 167 -6.51 -11.87 -4.56
CA PHE A 167 -7.15 -12.25 -5.83
C PHE A 167 -8.65 -11.91 -5.90
N PHE A 168 -9.22 -11.31 -4.85
CA PHE A 168 -10.62 -10.87 -4.73
C PHE A 168 -10.72 -9.57 -3.92
#